data_AF-A0A960VDI7-F1
#
_entry.id   AF-A0A960VDI7-F1
#
_cell.length_a   1.000
_cell.length_b   1.000
_cell.length_c   1.000
_cell.angle_alpha   90.00
_cell.angle_beta   90.00
_cell.angle_gamma   90.00
#
_symmetry.space_group_name_H-M   'P 1'
#
loop_
_entity.id
_entity.type
_entity.pdbx_description
1 polymer ?
#
loop_
_entity_poly.entity_id
_entity_poly.type
_entity_poly.pdbx_seq_one_letter_code
_entity_poly.pdbx_strand_id
1 'polypeptide(L)'
;MKKLFKILGVGTLTLILVNFLNCHRGGKNFEDRVNYISKKLESHLDLDDSQKPKMEKIKNEIIAKHKELKAKQNPEAKKEFIAMVRSDKMDKDKLKTIHENRKKSKEEMGNFIMDKMVEFHAILKPEQRNKLADKMEKFMNRHHGID
;
A
#
# COMPACT_ATOMS: atom_id res chain seq x y z
N MET A 1 24.64 -3.91 18.47
CA MET A 1 23.31 -3.34 18.20
C MET A 1 22.97 -3.50 16.72
N LYS A 2 22.44 -4.66 16.32
CA LYS A 2 22.08 -4.96 14.93
C LYS A 2 20.57 -4.77 14.79
N LYS A 3 20.17 -3.92 13.83
CA LYS A 3 18.80 -3.47 13.58
C LYS A 3 17.88 -4.67 13.35
N LEU A 4 16.94 -4.88 14.27
CA LEU A 4 16.06 -6.04 14.32
C LEU A 4 14.62 -5.60 13.99
N PHE A 5 14.30 -5.43 12.71
CA PHE A 5 12.90 -5.42 12.25
C PHE A 5 12.84 -5.98 10.82
N LYS A 6 12.96 -7.31 10.74
CA LYS A 6 12.46 -8.09 9.60
C LYS A 6 10.94 -8.16 9.74
N ILE A 7 10.22 -7.34 8.98
CA ILE A 7 8.75 -7.45 8.86
C ILE A 7 8.47 -8.56 7.85
N LEU A 8 8.07 -9.72 8.36
CA LEU A 8 7.50 -10.83 7.60
C LEU A 8 6.14 -10.43 7.00
N GLY A 9 5.89 -10.91 5.77
CA GLY A 9 4.54 -11.18 5.25
C GLY A 9 4.01 -10.15 4.25
N VAL A 10 4.05 -10.50 2.96
CA VAL A 10 3.23 -9.93 1.86
C VAL A 10 3.51 -8.46 1.48
N GLY A 11 4.35 -7.75 2.24
CA GLY A 11 4.65 -6.34 2.02
C GLY A 11 5.67 -6.02 0.92
N THR A 12 6.35 -6.99 0.30
CA THR A 12 7.53 -6.68 -0.53
C THR A 12 7.20 -6.02 -1.86
N LEU A 13 6.10 -6.36 -2.55
CA LEU A 13 5.73 -5.66 -3.78
C LEU A 13 5.05 -4.30 -3.54
N THR A 14 4.27 -4.18 -2.45
CA THR A 14 3.61 -2.92 -2.06
C THR A 14 4.59 -1.93 -1.42
N LEU A 15 5.62 -2.39 -0.70
CA LEU A 15 6.67 -1.53 -0.13
C LEU A 15 7.58 -0.93 -1.19
N ILE A 16 7.74 -1.56 -2.35
CA ILE A 16 8.56 -1.00 -3.44
C ILE A 16 7.88 0.27 -3.98
N LEU A 17 6.60 0.24 -4.34
CA LEU A 17 5.87 1.45 -4.76
C LEU A 17 5.75 2.51 -3.65
N VAL A 18 5.64 2.08 -2.38
CA VAL A 18 5.48 2.98 -1.22
C VAL A 18 6.80 3.61 -0.75
N ASN A 19 7.97 3.02 -1.04
CA ASN A 19 9.26 3.61 -0.65
C ASN A 19 10.03 4.28 -1.81
N PHE A 20 9.60 4.13 -3.07
CA PHE A 20 9.93 5.11 -4.13
C PHE A 20 9.59 6.57 -3.73
N LEU A 21 8.80 6.74 -2.67
CA LEU A 21 8.25 7.97 -2.10
C LEU A 21 9.14 8.69 -1.07
N ASN A 22 10.43 8.37 -0.95
CA ASN A 22 11.29 8.93 0.11
C ASN A 22 11.65 10.43 -0.04
N CYS A 23 10.81 11.22 -0.72
CA CYS A 23 10.80 12.68 -0.73
C CYS A 23 9.38 13.24 -0.45
N HIS A 24 8.74 12.82 0.63
CA HIS A 24 7.66 13.62 1.23
C HIS A 24 7.56 13.40 2.74
N ARG A 25 8.36 14.17 3.49
CA ARG A 25 8.20 14.39 4.93
C ARG A 25 6.89 15.16 5.16
N GLY A 26 5.78 14.46 5.34
CA GLY A 26 4.49 15.05 5.71
C GLY A 26 3.38 14.03 5.59
N GLY A 27 2.64 13.79 6.69
CA GLY A 27 1.59 12.77 6.80
C GLY A 27 0.39 13.00 5.88
N LYS A 28 0.58 12.76 4.58
CA LYS A 28 -0.51 12.75 3.59
C LYS A 28 -1.38 11.49 3.74
N ASN A 29 -2.67 11.66 3.53
CA ASN A 29 -3.68 10.61 3.65
C ASN A 29 -3.51 9.56 2.53
N PHE A 30 -4.26 8.45 2.58
CA PHE A 30 -4.10 7.35 1.61
C PHE A 30 -4.30 7.81 0.16
N GLU A 31 -5.30 8.65 -0.09
CA GLU A 31 -5.67 9.13 -1.42
C GLU A 31 -4.56 9.98 -2.04
N ASP A 32 -3.97 10.88 -1.26
CA ASP A 32 -2.81 11.67 -1.70
C ASP A 32 -1.61 10.80 -2.10
N ARG A 33 -1.36 9.71 -1.36
CA ARG A 33 -0.26 8.79 -1.67
C ARG A 33 -0.50 8.05 -2.97
N VAL A 34 -1.72 7.58 -3.19
CA VAL A 34 -2.12 6.89 -4.43
C VAL A 34 -2.04 7.85 -5.61
N ASN A 35 -2.51 9.10 -5.47
CA ASN A 35 -2.37 10.15 -6.48
C ASN A 35 -0.91 10.43 -6.83
N TYR A 36 -0.04 10.54 -5.82
CA TYR A 36 1.38 10.74 -6.03
C TYR A 36 2.03 9.57 -6.79
N ILE A 37 1.73 8.32 -6.40
CA ILE A 37 2.26 7.12 -7.06
C ILE A 37 1.81 7.09 -8.52
N SER A 38 0.51 7.30 -8.80
CA SER A 38 -0.04 7.31 -10.17
C SER A 38 0.72 8.30 -11.05
N LYS A 39 0.83 9.56 -10.58
CA LYS A 39 1.54 10.62 -11.30
C LYS A 39 3.01 10.27 -11.55
N LYS A 40 3.69 9.62 -10.59
CA LYS A 40 5.06 9.17 -10.75
C LYS A 40 5.20 8.04 -11.75
N LEU A 41 4.30 7.06 -11.73
CA LEU A 41 4.30 5.96 -12.70
C LEU A 41 4.01 6.46 -14.10
N GLU A 42 3.01 7.33 -14.27
CA GLU A 42 2.68 7.98 -15.55
C GLU A 42 3.89 8.69 -16.15
N SER A 43 4.55 9.54 -15.36
CA SER A 43 5.73 10.29 -15.80
C SER A 43 6.97 9.42 -16.00
N HIS A 44 7.19 8.40 -15.16
CA HIS A 44 8.40 7.58 -15.25
C HIS A 44 8.33 6.52 -16.33
N LEU A 45 7.14 6.07 -16.70
CA LEU A 45 6.92 5.06 -17.74
C LEU A 45 6.47 5.67 -19.07
N ASP A 46 6.35 7.00 -19.13
CA ASP A 46 5.91 7.72 -20.32
C ASP A 46 4.61 7.11 -20.86
N LEU A 47 3.60 6.98 -19.99
CA LEU A 47 2.33 6.39 -20.38
C LEU A 47 1.68 7.24 -21.47
N ASP A 48 1.17 6.58 -22.51
CA ASP A 48 0.51 7.26 -23.62
C ASP A 48 -0.97 7.54 -23.33
N ASP A 49 -1.62 8.24 -24.25
CA ASP A 49 -3.01 8.69 -24.09
C ASP A 49 -4.03 7.53 -24.07
N SER A 50 -3.64 6.34 -24.54
CA SER A 50 -4.46 5.13 -24.42
C SER A 50 -4.31 4.45 -23.05
N GLN A 51 -3.20 4.70 -22.36
CA GLN A 51 -2.84 4.10 -21.07
C GLN A 51 -3.26 4.96 -19.87
N LYS A 52 -3.13 6.29 -19.95
CA LYS A 52 -3.47 7.22 -18.86
C LYS A 52 -4.91 7.05 -18.33
N PRO A 53 -5.96 6.93 -19.16
CA PRO A 53 -7.32 6.75 -18.65
C PRO A 53 -7.50 5.44 -17.88
N LYS A 54 -6.79 4.37 -18.28
CA LYS A 54 -6.81 3.08 -17.59
C LYS A 54 -6.10 3.16 -16.24
N MET A 55 -4.97 3.87 -16.17
CA MET A 55 -4.27 4.15 -14.91
C MET A 55 -5.15 4.97 -13.95
N GLU A 56 -5.81 6.02 -14.45
CA GLU A 56 -6.74 6.84 -13.67
C GLU A 56 -7.91 6.01 -13.10
N LYS A 57 -8.45 5.09 -13.90
CA LYS A 57 -9.47 4.14 -13.42
C LYS A 57 -8.94 3.27 -12.28
N ILE A 58 -7.78 2.63 -12.46
CA ILE A 58 -7.14 1.77 -11.44
C ILE A 58 -6.93 2.57 -10.13
N LYS A 59 -6.40 3.78 -10.24
CA LYS A 59 -6.18 4.70 -9.12
C LYS A 59 -7.47 4.98 -8.35
N ASN A 60 -8.54 5.35 -9.05
CA ASN A 60 -9.83 5.67 -8.44
C ASN A 60 -10.48 4.47 -7.76
N GLU A 61 -10.35 3.27 -8.35
CA GLU A 61 -10.84 2.02 -7.78
C GLU A 61 -10.08 1.65 -6.49
N ILE A 62 -8.76 1.86 -6.44
CA ILE A 62 -7.95 1.69 -5.22
C ILE A 62 -8.41 2.65 -4.11
N ILE A 63 -8.65 3.92 -4.44
CA ILE A 63 -9.14 4.92 -3.49
C ILE A 63 -10.53 4.54 -2.97
N ALA A 64 -11.44 4.13 -3.87
CA ALA A 64 -12.78 3.71 -3.53
C ALA A 64 -12.76 2.48 -2.60
N LYS A 65 -11.93 1.47 -2.92
CA LYS A 65 -11.79 0.28 -2.08
C LYS A 65 -11.28 0.62 -0.68
N HIS A 66 -10.29 1.50 -0.59
CA HIS A 66 -9.82 1.97 0.71
C HIS A 66 -10.91 2.69 1.50
N LYS A 67 -11.71 3.56 0.85
CA LYS A 67 -12.85 4.24 1.51
C LYS A 67 -13.90 3.24 2.01
N GLU A 68 -14.24 2.23 1.20
CA GLU A 68 -15.14 1.13 1.57
C GLU A 68 -14.63 0.37 2.80
N LEU A 69 -13.37 -0.07 2.78
CA LEU A 69 -12.76 -0.81 3.89
C LEU A 69 -12.64 0.04 5.15
N LYS A 70 -12.32 1.33 5.01
CA LYS A 70 -12.28 2.26 6.14
C LYS A 70 -13.68 2.48 6.74
N ALA A 71 -14.73 2.55 5.94
CA ALA A 71 -16.11 2.67 6.42
C ALA A 71 -16.57 1.41 7.17
N LYS A 72 -16.08 0.23 6.77
CA LYS A 72 -16.30 -1.04 7.48
C LYS A 72 -15.55 -1.13 8.81
N GLN A 73 -14.51 -0.32 9.04
CA GLN A 73 -13.81 -0.31 10.32
C GLN A 73 -14.70 0.34 11.37
N ASN A 74 -15.02 -0.41 12.43
CA ASN A 74 -15.80 0.08 13.54
C ASN A 74 -15.10 1.30 14.18
N PRO A 75 -15.67 2.52 14.11
CA PRO A 75 -15.09 3.69 14.77
C PRO A 75 -15.02 3.49 16.30
N GLU A 76 -15.91 2.68 16.87
CA GLU A 76 -15.91 2.31 18.28
C GLU A 76 -14.73 1.40 18.63
N ALA A 77 -14.15 0.64 17.71
CA ALA A 77 -12.97 -0.19 18.00
C ALA A 77 -11.75 0.64 18.45
N LYS A 78 -11.65 1.92 18.06
CA LYS A 78 -10.63 2.82 18.61
C LYS A 78 -10.95 3.23 20.05
N LYS A 79 -12.21 3.56 20.33
CA LYS A 79 -12.66 3.92 21.68
C LYS A 79 -12.58 2.73 22.63
N GLU A 80 -12.98 1.55 22.18
CA GLU A 80 -12.83 0.27 22.88
C GLU A 80 -11.36 -0.04 23.18
N PHE A 81 -10.46 0.14 22.19
CA PHE A 81 -9.03 -0.04 22.44
C PHE A 81 -8.49 0.95 23.49
N ILE A 82 -8.89 2.23 23.44
CA ILE A 82 -8.51 3.23 24.44
C ILE A 82 -9.06 2.86 25.83
N ALA A 83 -10.31 2.38 25.90
CA ALA A 83 -10.93 1.93 27.14
C ALA A 83 -10.19 0.72 27.73
N MET A 84 -9.80 -0.26 26.91
CA MET A 84 -9.00 -1.41 27.33
C MET A 84 -7.60 -1.05 27.82
N VAL A 85 -7.00 0.02 27.28
CA VAL A 85 -5.71 0.52 27.79
C VAL A 85 -5.88 1.21 29.15
N ARG A 86 -7.06 1.79 29.42
CA ARG A 86 -7.38 2.46 30.69
C ARG A 86 -7.92 1.53 31.77
N SER A 87 -8.31 0.31 31.44
CA SER A 87 -8.82 -0.66 32.41
C SER A 87 -7.69 -1.31 33.21
N ASP A 88 -7.98 -1.70 34.46
CA ASP A 88 -7.03 -2.34 35.38
C ASP A 88 -6.39 -3.63 34.81
N LYS A 89 -7.12 -4.33 33.92
CA LYS A 89 -6.64 -5.53 33.23
C LYS A 89 -6.97 -5.46 31.76
N MET A 90 -6.00 -5.80 30.92
CA MET A 90 -6.16 -5.85 29.48
C MET A 90 -6.78 -7.18 29.04
N ASP A 91 -7.89 -7.11 28.30
CA ASP A 91 -8.57 -8.28 27.75
C ASP A 91 -7.88 -8.71 26.44
N LYS A 92 -7.14 -9.83 26.52
CA LYS A 92 -6.38 -10.37 25.39
C LYS A 92 -7.28 -10.83 24.23
N ASP A 93 -8.46 -11.34 24.51
CA ASP A 93 -9.37 -11.87 23.48
C ASP A 93 -10.02 -10.74 22.68
N LYS A 94 -10.35 -9.62 23.35
CA LYS A 94 -10.76 -8.39 22.67
C LYS A 94 -9.65 -7.80 21.81
N LEU A 95 -8.40 -7.78 22.31
CA LEU A 95 -7.25 -7.36 21.50
C LEU A 95 -7.08 -8.24 20.25
N LYS A 96 -7.21 -9.56 20.40
CA LYS A 96 -7.13 -10.50 19.29
C LYS A 96 -8.20 -10.22 18.24
N THR A 97 -9.44 -10.01 18.67
CA THR A 97 -10.56 -9.64 17.78
C THR A 97 -10.28 -8.36 16.99
N ILE A 98 -9.81 -7.30 17.67
CA ILE A 98 -9.45 -6.03 17.00
C ILE A 98 -8.31 -6.25 15.99
N HIS A 99 -7.32 -7.06 16.36
CA HIS A 99 -6.19 -7.38 15.48
C HIS A 99 -6.65 -8.16 14.24
N GLU A 100 -7.47 -9.20 14.41
CA GLU A 100 -7.98 -10.04 13.33
C GLU A 100 -8.84 -9.25 12.34
N ASN A 101 -9.71 -8.37 12.83
CA ASN A 101 -10.49 -7.47 11.98
C ASN A 101 -9.59 -6.54 11.14
N ARG A 102 -8.53 -6.00 11.74
CA ARG A 102 -7.55 -5.19 11.00
C ARG A 102 -6.74 -6.01 10.01
N LYS A 103 -6.38 -7.25 10.38
CA LYS A 103 -5.66 -8.19 9.51
C LYS A 103 -6.48 -8.51 8.27
N LYS A 104 -7.75 -8.89 8.45
CA LYS A 104 -8.69 -9.16 7.35
C LYS A 104 -8.84 -7.97 6.41
N SER A 105 -9.02 -6.77 6.95
CA SER A 105 -9.12 -5.54 6.13
C SER A 105 -7.83 -5.27 5.33
N LYS A 106 -6.65 -5.56 5.90
CA LYS A 106 -5.37 -5.44 5.18
C LYS A 106 -5.21 -6.51 4.10
N GLU A 107 -5.62 -7.75 4.38
CA GLU A 107 -5.59 -8.86 3.41
C GLU A 107 -6.51 -8.56 2.22
N GLU A 108 -7.74 -8.09 2.48
CA GLU A 108 -8.68 -7.68 1.44
C GLU A 108 -8.12 -6.56 0.56
N MET A 109 -7.51 -5.54 1.18
CA MET A 109 -6.86 -4.46 0.42
C MET A 109 -5.65 -4.96 -0.37
N GLY A 110 -4.84 -5.85 0.23
CA GLY A 110 -3.65 -6.42 -0.39
C GLY A 110 -3.98 -7.21 -1.65
N ASN A 111 -4.96 -8.11 -1.56
CA ASN A 111 -5.43 -8.90 -2.70
C ASN A 111 -5.95 -7.99 -3.81
N PHE A 112 -6.76 -6.98 -3.46
CA PHE A 112 -7.27 -6.02 -4.44
C PHE A 112 -6.15 -5.24 -5.16
N ILE A 113 -5.10 -4.82 -4.43
CA ILE A 113 -3.94 -4.16 -5.05
C ILE A 113 -3.18 -5.13 -5.97
N MET A 114 -3.07 -6.41 -5.62
CA MET A 114 -2.43 -7.41 -6.50
C MET A 114 -3.20 -7.56 -7.80
N ASP A 115 -4.53 -7.65 -7.76
CA ASP A 115 -5.37 -7.70 -8.96
C ASP A 115 -5.17 -6.45 -9.83
N LYS A 116 -5.14 -5.27 -9.20
CA LYS A 116 -4.89 -4.01 -9.91
C LYS A 116 -3.48 -3.90 -10.47
N MET A 117 -2.49 -4.53 -9.84
CA MET A 117 -1.13 -4.60 -10.39
C MET A 117 -1.08 -5.50 -11.64
N VAL A 118 -1.84 -6.60 -11.66
CA VAL A 118 -1.97 -7.44 -12.86
C VAL A 118 -2.62 -6.65 -14.01
N GLU A 119 -3.70 -5.93 -13.73
CA GLU A 119 -4.35 -5.04 -14.70
C GLU A 119 -3.39 -3.95 -15.21
N PHE A 120 -2.65 -3.31 -14.31
CA PHE A 120 -1.68 -2.29 -14.66
C PHE A 120 -0.55 -2.86 -15.54
N HIS A 121 0.02 -4.02 -15.18
CA HIS A 121 1.04 -4.68 -15.97
C HIS A 121 0.55 -5.01 -17.40
N ALA A 122 -0.71 -5.42 -17.54
CA ALA A 122 -1.31 -5.77 -18.82
C ALA A 122 -1.40 -4.56 -19.78
N ILE A 123 -1.58 -3.34 -19.27
CA ILE A 123 -1.66 -2.13 -20.12
C ILE A 123 -0.29 -1.59 -20.54
N LEU A 124 0.79 -2.01 -19.89
CA LEU A 124 2.15 -1.58 -20.21
C LEU A 124 2.68 -2.30 -21.46
N LYS A 125 3.42 -1.55 -22.29
CA LYS A 125 4.25 -2.10 -23.38
C LYS A 125 5.48 -2.82 -22.81
N PRO A 126 6.10 -3.76 -23.54
CA PRO A 126 7.30 -4.47 -23.08
C PRO A 126 8.40 -3.54 -22.56
N GLU A 127 8.69 -2.46 -23.29
CA GLU A 127 9.69 -1.46 -22.89
C GLU A 127 9.36 -0.78 -21.56
N GLN A 128 8.08 -0.47 -21.31
CA GLN A 128 7.64 0.15 -20.07
C GLN A 128 7.70 -0.84 -18.89
N ARG A 129 7.45 -2.14 -19.13
CA ARG A 129 7.61 -3.19 -18.11
C ARG A 129 9.07 -3.33 -17.68
N ASN A 130 10.00 -3.35 -18.64
CA ASN A 130 11.43 -3.39 -18.35
C ASN A 130 11.87 -2.13 -17.59
N LYS A 131 11.44 -0.94 -18.05
CA LYS A 131 11.72 0.31 -17.36
C LYS A 131 11.18 0.34 -15.92
N LEU A 132 10.03 -0.28 -15.68
CA LEU A 132 9.47 -0.44 -14.33
C LEU A 132 10.35 -1.37 -13.49
N ALA A 133 10.74 -2.53 -14.02
CA ALA A 133 11.62 -3.50 -13.36
C ALA A 133 12.97 -2.89 -12.99
N ASP A 134 13.67 -2.22 -13.92
CA ASP A 134 14.97 -1.57 -13.68
C ASP A 134 14.90 -0.54 -12.54
N LYS A 135 13.80 0.22 -12.52
CA LYS A 135 13.56 1.17 -11.42
C LYS A 135 13.41 0.40 -10.11
N MET A 136 12.60 -0.66 -10.08
CA MET A 136 12.37 -1.47 -8.88
C MET A 136 13.68 -2.05 -8.35
N GLU A 137 14.53 -2.59 -9.21
CA GLU A 137 15.88 -3.07 -8.86
C GLU A 137 16.74 -1.96 -8.28
N LYS A 138 16.84 -0.81 -8.96
CA LYS A 138 17.59 0.35 -8.45
C LYS A 138 17.11 0.81 -7.07
N PHE A 139 15.80 0.75 -6.84
CA PHE A 139 15.21 1.07 -5.55
C PHE A 139 15.59 0.03 -4.48
N MET A 140 15.47 -1.26 -4.79
CA MET A 140 15.86 -2.34 -3.89
C MET A 140 17.34 -2.24 -3.49
N ASN A 141 18.24 -2.02 -4.46
CA ASN A 141 19.68 -1.95 -4.18
C ASN A 141 20.01 -0.75 -3.26
N ARG A 142 19.34 0.39 -3.46
CA ARG A 142 19.56 1.59 -2.65
C ARG A 142 19.10 1.45 -1.20
N HIS A 143 18.03 0.70 -0.95
CA HIS A 143 17.34 0.69 0.35
C HIS A 143 17.45 -0.62 1.11
N HIS A 144 17.75 -1.72 0.40
CA HIS A 144 17.78 -3.07 0.96
C HIS A 144 19.14 -3.76 0.83
N GLY A 145 20.14 -3.17 0.14
CA GLY A 145 21.50 -3.71 0.05
C GLY A 145 21.51 -5.17 -0.41
N ILE A 146 20.78 -5.45 -1.50
CA ILE A 146 20.80 -6.74 -2.17
C ILE A 146 21.91 -6.63 -3.23
N ASP A 147 23.12 -6.96 -2.81
CA ASP A 147 24.23 -7.29 -3.71
C ASP A 147 24.19 -8.79 -4.00
#